data_AF-A0A921JES8-F1
#
_entry.id   AF-A0A921JES8-F1
#
_cell.length_a   1.000
_cell.length_b   1.000
_cell.length_c   1.000
_cell.angle_alpha   90.00
_cell.angle_beta   90.00
_cell.angle_gamma   90.00
#
_symmetry.space_group_name_H-M   'P 1'
#
loop_
_entity.id
_entity.type
_entity.pdbx_description
1 polymer ?
#
loop_
_entity_poly.entity_id
_entity_poly.type
_entity_poly.pdbx_seq_one_letter_code
_entity_poly.pdbx_strand_id
1 'polypeptide(L)' 'MTAQFPPPVPESEPRLLSHEELEAALRDIGARRYHNLHPFHRLLHDGQLSKDQVRAWA' A
#
# COMPACT_ATOMS: atom_id res chain seq x y z
N MET A 1 31.36 -36.22 3.50
CA MET A 1 30.93 -35.05 4.31
C MET A 1 29.43 -34.90 4.12
N THR A 2 28.62 -35.33 5.07
CA THR A 2 27.16 -35.18 5.05
C THR A 2 26.81 -33.81 5.63
N ALA A 3 26.27 -32.91 4.81
CA ALA A 3 25.77 -31.63 5.29
C ALA A 3 24.43 -31.87 6.01
N GLN A 4 24.38 -31.54 7.30
CA GLN A 4 23.15 -31.62 8.10
C GLN A 4 22.35 -30.34 7.85
N PHE A 5 21.17 -30.47 7.25
CA PHE A 5 20.24 -29.34 7.09
C PHE A 5 19.62 -29.04 8.46
N PRO A 6 19.67 -27.79 8.96
CA PRO A 6 18.97 -27.44 10.18
C PRO A 6 17.46 -27.62 9.96
N PRO A 7 16.71 -28.08 10.98
CA PRO A 7 15.26 -28.15 10.88
C PRO A 7 14.70 -26.75 10.62
N PRO A 8 13.60 -26.63 9.84
CA PRO A 8 12.93 -25.35 9.67
C PRO A 8 12.58 -24.81 11.06
N VAL A 9 13.02 -23.58 11.33
CA VAL A 9 12.61 -22.84 12.52
C VAL A 9 11.08 -22.78 12.49
N PRO A 10 10.36 -23.12 13.56
CA PRO A 10 8.90 -23.05 13.54
C PRO A 10 8.51 -21.62 13.16
N GLU A 11 7.90 -21.46 11.98
CA GLU A 11 7.34 -20.19 11.57
C GLU A 11 6.26 -19.83 12.58
N SER A 12 6.35 -18.63 13.14
CA SER A 12 5.33 -18.10 14.04
C SER A 12 3.97 -18.21 13.34
N GLU A 13 2.99 -18.87 13.98
CA GLU A 13 1.67 -19.03 13.37
C GLU A 13 1.10 -17.66 12.96
N PRO A 14 0.49 -17.55 11.77
CA PRO A 14 -0.04 -16.29 11.29
C PRO A 14 -1.15 -15.81 12.23
N ARG A 15 -0.87 -14.72 12.96
CA ARG A 15 -1.85 -14.08 13.84
C ARG A 15 -2.97 -13.48 13.01
N LEU A 16 -4.17 -14.02 13.17
CA LEU A 16 -5.40 -13.39 12.66
C LEU A 16 -5.65 -12.07 13.40
N LEU A 17 -5.90 -11.01 12.64
CA LEU A 17 -6.25 -9.70 13.18
C LEU A 17 -7.69 -9.73 13.72
N SER A 18 -7.94 -8.98 14.79
CA SER A 18 -9.31 -8.61 15.15
C SER A 18 -9.94 -7.76 14.04
N HIS A 19 -11.26 -7.58 14.06
CA HIS A 19 -11.93 -6.71 13.09
C HIS A 19 -11.41 -5.27 13.13
N GLU A 20 -11.17 -4.73 14.32
CA GLU A 20 -10.65 -3.36 14.49
C GLU A 20 -9.21 -3.24 13.97
N GLU A 21 -8.36 -4.23 14.27
CA GLU A 21 -6.98 -4.25 13.78
C GLU A 21 -6.92 -4.39 12.25
N LEU A 22 -7.83 -5.18 11.67
CA LEU A 22 -7.94 -5.32 10.23
C LEU A 22 -8.37 -4.01 9.58
N GLU A 23 -9.39 -3.33 10.13
CA GLU A 23 -9.81 -2.03 9.63
C GLU A 23 -8.67 -1.00 9.70
N ALA A 24 -7.96 -0.95 10.82
CA ALA A 24 -6.82 -0.06 11.00
C ALA A 24 -5.73 -0.33 9.95
N ALA A 25 -5.40 -1.60 9.70
CA ALA A 25 -4.43 -1.99 8.68
C ALA A 25 -4.87 -1.58 7.27
N LEU A 26 -6.15 -1.74 6.94
CA LEU A 26 -6.70 -1.31 5.64
C LEU A 26 -6.65 0.22 5.47
N ARG A 27 -7.00 0.97 6.52
CA ARG A 27 -6.93 2.44 6.51
C ARG A 27 -5.50 2.94 6.39
N ASP A 28 -4.54 2.27 7.01
CA ASP A 28 -3.11 2.61 6.89
C ASP A 28 -2.59 2.44 5.45
N ILE A 29 -3.05 1.41 4.72
CA ILE A 29 -2.74 1.29 3.29
C ILE A 29 -3.26 2.51 2.53
N GLY A 30 -4.51 2.92 2.79
CA GLY A 30 -5.07 4.15 2.22
C GLY A 30 -4.24 5.38 2.55
N ALA A 31 -3.89 5.57 3.83
CA ALA A 31 -3.09 6.69 4.29
C ALA A 31 -1.71 6.79 3.60
N ARG A 32 -1.11 5.65 3.21
CA ARG A 32 0.23 5.61 2.61
C ARG A 32 0.23 5.48 1.09
N ARG A 33 -0.85 4.96 0.49
CA ARG A 33 -0.86 4.52 -0.92
C ARG A 33 -2.07 5.00 -1.72
N TYR A 34 -3.03 5.68 -1.12
CA TYR A 34 -4.17 6.21 -1.86
C TYR A 34 -3.70 7.26 -2.88
N HIS A 35 -4.42 7.35 -4.02
CA HIS A 35 -3.95 8.13 -5.17
C HIS A 35 -3.92 9.64 -4.92
N ASN A 36 -4.52 10.13 -3.85
CA ASN A 36 -4.49 11.55 -3.49
C ASN A 36 -3.06 12.04 -3.24
N LEU A 37 -2.16 11.14 -2.83
CA LEU A 37 -0.73 11.44 -2.63
C LEU A 37 0.06 11.56 -3.94
N HIS A 38 -0.48 11.03 -5.05
CA HIS A 38 0.22 11.01 -6.33
C HIS A 38 0.46 12.45 -6.84
N PRO A 39 1.67 12.80 -7.32
CA PRO A 39 1.98 14.15 -7.77
C PRO A 39 1.00 14.69 -8.81
N PHE A 40 0.57 13.85 -9.76
CA PHE A 40 -0.43 14.24 -10.75
C PHE A 40 -1.77 14.63 -10.11
N HIS A 41 -2.23 13.89 -9.10
CA HIS A 41 -3.48 14.20 -8.41
C HIS A 41 -3.37 15.52 -7.63
N ARG A 42 -2.21 15.82 -7.06
CA ARG A 42 -1.95 17.13 -6.43
C ARG A 42 -2.05 18.27 -7.45
N LEU A 43 -1.39 18.15 -8.61
CA LEU A 43 -1.48 19.14 -9.69
C LEU A 43 -2.92 19.31 -10.21
N LEU A 44 -3.66 18.20 -10.33
CA LEU A 44 -5.07 18.21 -10.75
C LEU A 44 -5.94 18.95 -9.74
N HIS A 45 -5.82 18.60 -8.46
CA HIS A 45 -6.59 19.21 -7.37
C HIS A 45 -6.29 20.71 -7.21
N ASP A 46 -5.01 21.10 -7.34
CA ASP A 46 -4.57 22.48 -7.16
C ASP A 46 -4.80 23.35 -8.42
N GLY A 47 -5.42 22.80 -9.47
CA GLY A 47 -5.74 23.53 -10.70
C GLY A 47 -4.52 23.92 -11.55
N GLN A 48 -3.41 23.19 -11.41
CA GLN A 48 -2.13 23.53 -12.04
C GLN A 48 -1.90 22.82 -13.38
N LEU A 49 -2.82 21.93 -13.79
CA LEU A 49 -2.74 21.23 -15.07
C LEU A 49 -3.23 22.11 -16.24
N SER A 50 -2.63 21.90 -17.41
CA SER A 50 -3.14 22.45 -18.67
C SER A 50 -4.44 21.75 -19.09
N LYS A 51 -5.21 22.39 -19.99
CA LYS A 51 -6.41 21.79 -20.56
C LYS A 51 -6.15 20.43 -21.21
N ASP A 52 -5.00 20.27 -21.87
CA ASP A 52 -4.65 19.01 -22.53
C ASP A 52 -4.23 17.92 -21.54
N GLN A 53 -3.58 18.29 -20.42
CA GLN A 53 -3.29 17.33 -19.33
C GLN A 53 -4.57 16.84 -18.65
N VAL A 54 -5.55 17.72 -18.45
CA VAL A 54 -6.88 17.32 -17.92
C VAL A 54 -7.60 16.42 -18.92
N ARG A 55 -7.56 16.74 -20.22
CA ARG A 55 -8.13 15.87 -21.28
C ARG A 55 -7.47 14.51 -21.34
N ALA A 56 -6.16 14.42 -21.17
CA ALA A 56 -5.44 13.14 -21.16
C ALA A 56 -5.80 12.27 -19.95
N TRP A 57 -6.31 12.86 -18.87
CA TRP A 57 -6.76 12.15 -17.68
C TRP A 57 -8.23 11.69 -17.75
N ALA A 58 -9.10 12.47 -18.40
CA ALA A 58 -10.55 12.31 -18.42
C ALA A 58 -11.05 11.07 -19.17
#